data_AF-A0A0C2Y325-F1
#
_entry.id   AF-A0A0C2Y325-F1
#
_cell.length_a   1.000
_cell.length_b   1.000
_cell.length_c   1.000
_cell.angle_alpha   90.00
_cell.angle_beta   90.00
_cell.angle_gamma   90.00
#
_symmetry.space_group_name_H-M   'P 1'
#
loop_
_entity.id
_entity.type
_entity.pdbx_description
1 polymer ?
#
loop_
_entity_poly.entity_id
_entity_poly.type
_entity_poly.pdbx_seq_one_letter_code
_entity_poly.pdbx_strand_id
1 'polypeptide(L)'
;GDGHEWTVSEDWEARVGLAHDIFGVAEEEEEKRDVATTLRARFAEEKVFVEVIDALLELDQGTSLREKKRARHRAEGYLVENGKLWKLGDGKTIRARPRVECVSRREAREMAWEAHRKGGHFHRDNVKAELLDRIYSPGLDRSITQAII
;
A
#
# COMPACT_ATOMS: atom_id res chain seq x y z
N GLY A 1 24.23 -59.52 10.66
CA GLY A 1 23.77 -59.21 12.02
C GLY A 1 24.02 -57.75 12.22
N ASP A 2 22.93 -56.99 12.15
CA ASP A 2 22.84 -55.54 12.21
C ASP A 2 23.18 -55.03 13.63
N GLY A 3 23.75 -53.84 13.71
CA GLY A 3 24.26 -53.25 14.94
C GLY A 3 24.70 -51.81 14.74
N HIS A 4 23.85 -51.00 14.10
CA HIS A 4 23.98 -49.56 14.06
C HIS A 4 23.78 -48.97 15.45
N GLU A 5 24.88 -48.68 16.15
CA GLU A 5 24.87 -47.85 17.35
C GLU A 5 25.17 -46.41 16.93
N TRP A 6 24.17 -45.75 16.33
CA TRP A 6 24.16 -44.29 16.22
C TRP A 6 23.24 -43.76 17.31
N THR A 7 23.83 -43.34 18.42
CA THR A 7 23.13 -42.64 19.49
C THR A 7 22.67 -41.29 18.96
N VAL A 8 21.42 -41.22 18.50
CA VAL A 8 20.74 -39.95 18.25
C VAL A 8 20.50 -39.31 19.62
N SER A 9 21.14 -38.16 19.87
CA SER A 9 20.87 -37.38 21.09
C SER A 9 19.42 -36.86 21.05
N GLU A 10 18.69 -37.07 22.14
CA GLU A 10 17.31 -36.60 22.38
C GLU A 10 17.24 -35.11 22.78
N ASP A 11 18.29 -34.32 22.52
CA ASP A 11 18.35 -32.93 22.98
C ASP A 11 17.54 -31.95 22.11
N TRP A 12 16.81 -32.43 21.09
CA TRP A 12 15.93 -31.57 20.29
C TRP A 12 14.69 -31.11 21.06
N GLU A 13 14.38 -31.75 22.20
CA GLU A 13 13.24 -31.39 23.06
C GLU A 13 13.64 -30.50 24.26
N ALA A 14 14.81 -29.86 24.20
CA ALA A 14 15.24 -28.90 25.23
C ALA A 14 14.84 -27.46 24.89
N ARG A 15 13.62 -27.10 25.32
CA ARG A 15 13.23 -25.76 25.81
C ARG A 15 13.54 -24.57 24.88
N VAL A 16 12.75 -24.43 23.84
CA VAL A 16 12.24 -23.10 23.48
C VAL A 16 10.73 -23.22 23.58
N GLY A 17 10.16 -22.69 24.67
CA GLY A 17 8.71 -22.60 24.80
C GLY A 17 8.16 -21.99 23.53
N LEU A 18 7.07 -22.57 23.02
CA LEU A 18 6.40 -22.18 21.78
C LEU A 18 6.22 -20.64 21.76
N ALA A 19 7.19 -19.92 21.19
CA ALA A 19 7.22 -18.45 21.13
C ALA A 19 6.57 -17.97 19.82
N HIS A 20 5.59 -18.74 19.35
CA HIS A 20 4.69 -18.32 18.31
C HIS A 20 3.33 -18.22 18.98
N ASP A 21 3.00 -16.99 19.35
CA ASP A 21 1.67 -16.63 19.81
C ASP A 21 0.73 -16.74 18.61
N ILE A 22 0.10 -17.90 18.47
CA ILE A 22 -0.85 -18.23 17.40
C ILE A 22 -2.18 -17.48 17.62
N PHE A 23 -2.34 -16.71 18.70
CA PHE A 23 -3.58 -16.05 19.08
C PHE A 23 -3.60 -14.52 18.91
N GLY A 24 -2.56 -13.90 18.37
CA GLY A 24 -2.48 -12.44 18.12
C GLY A 24 -3.41 -11.88 17.03
N VAL A 25 -4.43 -12.63 16.59
CA VAL A 25 -5.32 -12.23 15.49
C VAL A 25 -6.24 -11.07 15.91
N ALA A 26 -6.61 -10.96 17.18
CA ALA A 26 -7.56 -9.95 17.65
C ALA A 26 -6.97 -8.52 17.66
N GLU A 27 -5.76 -8.35 18.21
CA GLU A 27 -5.08 -7.03 18.24
C GLU A 27 -4.72 -6.56 16.82
N GLU A 28 -4.28 -7.49 15.97
CA GLU A 28 -3.94 -7.18 14.58
C GLU A 28 -5.18 -6.79 13.75
N GLU A 29 -6.36 -7.35 14.04
CA GLU A 29 -7.63 -6.97 13.40
C GLU A 29 -8.13 -5.59 13.84
N GLU A 30 -7.97 -5.21 15.11
CA GLU A 30 -8.31 -3.88 15.60
C GLU A 30 -7.41 -2.81 14.99
N GLU A 31 -6.09 -3.03 14.98
CA GLU A 31 -5.13 -2.12 14.32
C GLU A 31 -5.41 -1.97 12.82
N LYS A 32 -5.72 -3.07 12.13
CA LYS A 32 -6.11 -3.05 10.71
C LYS A 32 -7.38 -2.21 10.47
N ARG A 33 -8.36 -2.28 11.37
CA ARG A 33 -9.60 -1.48 11.27
C ARG A 33 -9.33 0.01 11.53
N ASP A 34 -8.47 0.35 12.47
CA ASP A 34 -8.10 1.74 12.73
C ASP A 34 -7.31 2.35 11.56
N VAL A 35 -6.39 1.57 10.97
CA VAL A 35 -5.73 1.95 9.72
C VAL A 35 -6.72 2.07 8.56
N ALA A 36 -7.72 1.18 8.48
CA ALA A 36 -8.76 1.27 7.45
C ALA A 36 -9.56 2.56 7.54
N THR A 37 -10.01 2.92 8.75
CA THR A 37 -10.87 4.09 8.97
C THR A 37 -10.11 5.38 8.68
N THR A 38 -8.85 5.49 9.11
CA THR A 38 -7.99 6.65 8.83
C THR A 38 -7.69 6.80 7.34
N LEU A 39 -7.33 5.71 6.65
CA LEU A 39 -7.08 5.75 5.20
C LEU A 39 -8.36 6.03 4.40
N ARG A 40 -9.50 5.46 4.77
CA ARG A 40 -10.80 5.77 4.15
C ARG A 40 -11.17 7.24 4.31
N ALA A 41 -10.94 7.83 5.48
CA ALA A 41 -11.17 9.25 5.71
C ALA A 41 -10.24 10.12 4.84
N ARG A 42 -8.96 9.74 4.71
CA ARG A 42 -7.98 10.44 3.87
C ARG A 42 -8.35 10.41 2.37
N PHE A 43 -8.88 9.29 1.89
CA PHE A 43 -9.22 9.05 0.47
C PHE A 43 -10.72 9.11 0.17
N ALA A 44 -11.52 9.79 1.00
CA ALA A 44 -12.98 9.82 0.85
C ALA A 44 -13.45 10.34 -0.53
N GLU A 45 -12.65 11.20 -1.17
CA GLU A 45 -12.93 11.75 -2.51
C GLU A 45 -12.44 10.84 -3.65
N GLU A 46 -11.64 9.82 -3.35
CA GLU A 46 -11.03 8.89 -4.31
C GLU A 46 -11.59 7.47 -4.15
N LYS A 47 -12.77 7.23 -4.75
CA LYS A 47 -13.44 5.92 -4.75
C LYS A 47 -12.54 4.75 -5.13
N VAL A 48 -11.60 4.97 -6.07
CA VAL A 48 -10.66 3.93 -6.51
C VAL A 48 -9.78 3.42 -5.36
N PHE A 49 -9.32 4.31 -4.48
CA PHE A 49 -8.49 3.93 -3.34
C PHE A 49 -9.31 3.31 -2.22
N VAL A 50 -10.52 3.83 -1.96
CA VAL A 50 -11.46 3.22 -1.01
C VAL A 50 -11.73 1.76 -1.38
N GLU A 51 -12.07 1.49 -2.65
CA GLU A 51 -12.32 0.12 -3.13
C GLU A 51 -11.09 -0.79 -3.00
N VAL A 52 -9.88 -0.25 -3.17
CA VAL A 52 -8.62 -1.00 -3.01
C VAL A 52 -8.37 -1.31 -1.54
N ILE A 53 -8.56 -0.34 -0.63
CA ILE A 53 -8.39 -0.52 0.81
C ILE A 53 -9.39 -1.56 1.31
N ASP A 54 -10.64 -1.48 0.86
CA ASP A 54 -11.70 -2.42 1.23
C ASP A 54 -11.38 -3.84 0.77
N ALA A 55 -10.78 -3.98 -0.43
CA ALA A 55 -10.36 -5.27 -0.95
C ALA A 55 -9.12 -5.83 -0.23
N LEU A 56 -8.17 -4.98 0.17
CA LEU A 56 -6.96 -5.39 0.90
C LEU A 56 -7.27 -5.82 2.34
N LEU A 57 -8.27 -5.21 2.97
CA LEU A 57 -8.65 -5.47 4.36
C LEU A 57 -9.89 -6.37 4.48
N GLU A 58 -10.37 -6.93 3.36
CA GLU A 58 -11.53 -7.82 3.29
C GLU A 58 -12.83 -7.20 3.87
N LEU A 59 -12.93 -5.88 3.84
CA LEU A 59 -14.08 -5.10 4.33
C LEU A 59 -15.17 -4.91 3.27
N ASP A 60 -15.12 -5.64 2.16
CA ASP A 60 -16.01 -5.52 0.99
C ASP A 60 -17.41 -6.17 1.21
N GLN A 61 -17.86 -6.30 2.46
CA GLN A 61 -19.13 -6.92 2.84
C GLN A 61 -20.31 -6.12 2.26
N GLY A 62 -21.05 -6.71 1.32
CA GLY A 62 -22.23 -6.10 0.68
C GLY A 62 -22.08 -5.67 -0.78
N THR A 63 -20.87 -5.75 -1.38
CA THR A 63 -20.67 -5.44 -2.80
C THR A 63 -20.89 -6.66 -3.71
N SER A 64 -21.21 -6.42 -4.99
CA SER A 64 -21.45 -7.51 -5.94
C SER A 64 -20.16 -8.31 -6.19
N LEU A 65 -20.28 -9.62 -6.46
CA LEU A 65 -19.11 -10.49 -6.77
C LEU A 65 -18.23 -9.93 -7.89
N ARG A 66 -18.82 -9.24 -8.86
CA ARG A 66 -18.11 -8.61 -9.98
C ARG A 66 -17.27 -7.41 -9.53
N GLU A 67 -17.79 -6.58 -8.64
CA GLU A 67 -17.08 -5.44 -8.07
C GLU A 67 -15.95 -5.91 -7.16
N LYS A 68 -16.21 -6.91 -6.30
CA LYS A 68 -15.18 -7.56 -5.48
C LYS A 68 -14.02 -8.08 -6.30
N LYS A 69 -14.31 -8.85 -7.36
CA LYS A 69 -13.27 -9.39 -8.25
C LYS A 69 -12.46 -8.28 -8.92
N ARG A 70 -13.10 -7.21 -9.36
CA ARG A 70 -12.44 -6.05 -9.97
C ARG A 70 -11.58 -5.28 -8.95
N ALA A 71 -12.06 -5.15 -7.71
CA ALA A 71 -11.34 -4.47 -6.64
C ALA A 71 -10.11 -5.28 -6.20
N ARG A 72 -10.24 -6.60 -6.02
CA ARG A 72 -9.13 -7.53 -5.74
C ARG A 72 -8.06 -7.50 -6.81
N HIS A 73 -8.44 -7.61 -8.09
CA HIS A 73 -7.47 -7.51 -9.19
C HIS A 73 -6.78 -6.14 -9.22
N ARG A 74 -7.46 -5.06 -8.84
CA ARG A 74 -6.80 -3.75 -8.72
C ARG A 74 -5.86 -3.70 -7.52
N ALA A 75 -6.26 -4.30 -6.40
CA ALA A 75 -5.50 -4.34 -5.16
C ALA A 75 -4.17 -5.09 -5.29
N GLU A 76 -4.01 -6.01 -6.25
CA GLU A 76 -2.73 -6.67 -6.56
C GLU A 76 -1.57 -5.68 -6.80
N GLY A 77 -1.86 -4.48 -7.31
CA GLY A 77 -0.88 -3.42 -7.52
C GLY A 77 -0.66 -2.49 -6.33
N TYR A 78 -1.21 -2.80 -5.15
CA TYR A 78 -1.15 -1.95 -3.98
C TYR A 78 -0.75 -2.71 -2.72
N LEU A 79 -0.21 -1.97 -1.75
CA LEU A 79 0.18 -2.49 -0.44
C LEU A 79 -0.18 -1.45 0.62
N VAL A 80 -0.73 -1.89 1.75
CA VAL A 80 -0.84 -1.04 2.95
C VAL A 80 0.33 -1.38 3.87
N GLU A 81 1.15 -0.38 4.19
CA GLU A 81 2.31 -0.55 5.07
C GLU A 81 2.50 0.73 5.88
N ASN A 82 2.72 0.60 7.20
CA ASN A 82 2.92 1.72 8.13
C ASN A 82 1.80 2.78 8.09
N GLY A 83 0.54 2.35 7.99
CA GLY A 83 -0.60 3.25 7.91
C GLY A 83 -0.68 4.07 6.62
N LYS A 84 0.06 3.69 5.58
CA LYS A 84 0.07 4.34 4.27
C LYS A 84 -0.29 3.37 3.16
N LEU A 85 -0.96 3.89 2.13
CA LEU A 85 -1.21 3.14 0.90
C LEU A 85 -0.04 3.36 -0.06
N TRP A 86 0.50 2.27 -0.59
CA TRP A 86 1.61 2.24 -1.53
C TRP A 86 1.16 1.64 -2.84
N LYS A 87 1.61 2.21 -3.96
CA LYS A 87 1.46 1.60 -5.28
C LYS A 87 2.73 0.82 -5.62
N LEU A 88 2.55 -0.47 -5.87
CA LEU A 88 3.59 -1.35 -6.36
C LEU A 88 3.85 -1.04 -7.84
N GLY A 89 5.13 -1.05 -8.22
CA GLY A 89 5.51 -0.96 -9.62
C GLY A 89 5.02 -2.21 -10.36
N ASP A 90 4.19 -2.04 -11.39
CA ASP A 90 3.89 -3.12 -12.31
C ASP A 90 5.20 -3.53 -12.98
N GLY A 91 5.75 -4.70 -12.62
CA GLY A 91 6.98 -5.28 -13.21
C GLY A 91 6.90 -5.53 -14.73
N LYS A 92 5.83 -5.06 -15.37
CA LYS A 92 5.59 -4.99 -16.81
C LYS A 92 6.35 -3.83 -17.48
N THR A 93 6.85 -2.85 -16.71
CA THR A 93 7.69 -1.78 -17.28
C THR A 93 9.16 -2.17 -17.30
N ILE A 94 9.86 -1.82 -18.38
CA ILE A 94 11.30 -2.12 -18.62
C ILE A 94 12.20 -1.68 -17.45
N ARG A 95 11.77 -0.69 -16.66
CA ARG A 95 12.44 -0.25 -15.44
C ARG A 95 11.67 -0.73 -14.22
N ALA A 96 12.36 -1.40 -13.29
CA ALA A 96 11.86 -1.59 -11.94
C ALA A 96 11.65 -0.20 -11.31
N ARG A 97 10.38 0.15 -11.03
CA ARG A 97 10.08 1.38 -10.30
C ARG A 97 10.00 1.05 -8.80
N PRO A 98 10.59 1.88 -7.92
CA PRO A 98 10.33 1.76 -6.50
C PRO A 98 8.83 1.92 -6.23
N ARG A 99 8.35 1.32 -5.14
CA ARG A 99 7.00 1.59 -4.65
C ARG A 99 6.86 3.09 -4.34
N VAL A 100 5.73 3.66 -4.72
CA VAL A 100 5.45 5.10 -4.51
C VAL A 100 4.25 5.27 -3.59
N GLU A 101 4.25 6.33 -2.79
CA GLU A 101 3.15 6.60 -1.85
C GLU A 101 1.90 7.05 -2.63
N CYS A 102 0.75 6.43 -2.33
CA CYS A 102 -0.54 6.90 -2.83
C CYS A 102 -1.01 8.10 -2.01
N VAL A 103 -1.41 9.16 -2.71
CA VAL A 103 -1.82 10.42 -2.09
C VAL A 103 -3.12 10.92 -2.72
N SER A 104 -3.92 11.63 -1.93
CA SER A 104 -5.18 12.20 -2.42
C SER A 104 -4.92 13.27 -3.49
N ARG A 105 -5.93 13.62 -4.28
CA ARG A 105 -5.78 14.69 -5.29
C ARG A 105 -5.51 16.04 -4.65
N ARG A 106 -6.05 16.29 -3.45
CA ARG A 106 -5.80 17.48 -2.64
C ARG A 106 -4.33 17.57 -2.25
N GLU A 107 -3.79 16.51 -1.66
CA GLU A 107 -2.37 16.45 -1.27
C GLU A 107 -1.45 16.55 -2.49
N ALA A 108 -1.80 15.89 -3.60
CA ALA A 108 -1.05 16.00 -4.86
C ALA A 108 -1.00 17.44 -5.39
N ARG A 109 -2.09 18.21 -5.23
CA ARG A 109 -2.14 19.62 -5.61
C ARG A 109 -1.23 20.48 -4.72
N GLU A 110 -1.27 20.26 -3.41
CA GLU A 110 -0.40 20.95 -2.44
C GLU A 110 1.07 20.67 -2.73
N MET A 111 1.44 19.41 -2.96
CA MET A 111 2.80 19.02 -3.35
C MET A 111 3.22 19.61 -4.71
N ALA A 112 2.31 19.65 -5.68
CA ALA A 112 2.59 20.26 -6.98
C ALA A 112 2.85 21.78 -6.87
N TRP A 113 2.10 22.48 -6.03
CA TRP A 113 2.33 23.90 -5.76
C TRP A 113 3.68 24.14 -5.08
N GLU A 114 4.01 23.31 -4.09
CA GLU A 114 5.29 23.40 -3.39
C GLU A 114 6.48 23.15 -4.32
N ALA A 115 6.40 22.10 -5.16
CA ALA A 115 7.41 21.80 -6.17
C ALA A 115 7.56 22.94 -7.19
N HIS A 116 6.43 23.49 -7.67
CA HIS A 116 6.42 24.65 -8.55
C HIS A 116 7.16 25.85 -7.93
N ARG A 117 6.84 26.19 -6.67
CA ARG A 117 7.47 27.31 -5.96
C ARG A 117 8.96 27.07 -5.67
N LYS A 118 9.33 25.89 -5.19
CA LYS A 118 10.71 25.54 -4.82
C LYS A 118 11.64 25.48 -6.03
N GLY A 119 11.14 25.02 -7.18
CA GLY A 119 11.88 24.98 -8.43
C GLY A 119 12.05 26.35 -9.12
N GLY A 120 11.47 27.43 -8.59
CA GLY A 120 11.50 28.73 -9.26
C GLY A 120 10.49 28.81 -10.41
N HIS A 121 9.25 28.43 -10.14
CA HIS A 121 8.13 28.42 -11.09
C HIS A 121 8.29 27.39 -12.22
N PHE A 122 8.63 26.15 -11.84
CA PHE A 122 8.71 25.03 -12.77
C PHE A 122 7.41 24.85 -13.57
N HIS A 123 7.56 24.67 -14.88
CA HIS A 123 6.44 24.32 -15.76
C HIS A 123 5.92 22.92 -15.42
N ARG A 124 4.69 22.63 -15.87
CA ARG A 124 3.97 21.38 -15.60
C ARG A 124 4.83 20.12 -15.72
N ASP A 125 5.63 20.01 -16.77
CA ASP A 125 6.39 18.78 -17.06
C ASP A 125 7.55 18.56 -16.09
N ASN A 126 8.16 19.63 -15.58
CA ASN A 126 9.20 19.54 -14.55
C ASN A 126 8.59 19.12 -13.21
N VAL A 127 7.46 19.72 -12.83
CA VAL A 127 6.72 19.31 -11.62
C VAL A 127 6.26 17.86 -11.73
N LYS A 128 5.77 17.46 -12.91
CA LYS A 128 5.38 16.08 -13.19
C LYS A 128 6.54 15.11 -13.03
N ALA A 129 7.71 15.44 -13.59
CA ALA A 129 8.90 14.60 -13.47
C ALA A 129 9.29 14.39 -12.00
N GLU A 130 9.29 15.45 -11.19
CA GLU A 130 9.62 15.37 -9.76
C GLU A 130 8.59 14.54 -8.96
N LEU A 131 7.30 14.71 -9.23
CA LEU A 131 6.25 14.03 -8.48
C LEU A 131 6.10 12.55 -8.86
N LEU A 132 6.32 12.19 -10.13
CA LEU A 132 6.15 10.81 -10.61
C LEU A 132 7.10 9.80 -9.95
N ASP A 133 8.22 10.26 -9.40
CA ASP A 133 9.18 9.41 -8.71
C ASP A 133 8.85 9.24 -7.22
N ARG A 134 7.98 10.08 -6.66
CA ARG A 134 7.70 10.15 -5.22
C ARG A 134 6.29 9.68 -4.86
N ILE A 135 5.31 10.03 -5.69
CA ILE A 135 3.89 9.86 -5.37
C ILE A 135 3.09 9.27 -6.52
N TYR A 136 1.97 8.65 -6.16
CA TYR A 136 0.91 8.26 -7.08
C TYR A 136 -0.41 8.93 -6.68
N SER A 137 -1.07 9.57 -7.64
CA SER A 137 -2.41 10.14 -7.44
C SER A 137 -3.27 9.94 -8.69
N PRO A 138 -4.57 9.62 -8.56
CA PRO A 138 -5.47 9.51 -9.70
C PRO A 138 -5.62 10.87 -10.39
N GLY A 139 -5.20 10.95 -11.65
CA GLY A 139 -5.28 12.20 -12.40
C GLY A 139 -4.24 13.25 -11.97
N LEU A 140 -3.04 12.83 -11.58
CA LEU A 140 -1.92 13.70 -11.19
C LEU A 140 -1.72 14.91 -12.13
N ASP A 141 -1.78 14.72 -13.46
CA ASP A 141 -1.63 15.81 -14.43
C ASP A 141 -2.68 16.92 -14.27
N ARG A 142 -3.92 16.55 -13.94
CA ARG A 142 -4.99 17.52 -13.65
C ARG A 142 -4.70 18.27 -12.35
N SER A 143 -4.26 17.56 -11.31
CA SER A 143 -3.88 18.19 -10.04
C SER A 143 -2.71 19.17 -10.18
N ILE A 144 -1.69 18.82 -10.98
CA ILE A 144 -0.55 19.71 -11.27
C ILE A 144 -1.03 20.96 -12.01
N THR A 145 -1.86 20.78 -13.04
CA THR A 145 -2.37 21.90 -13.84
C THR A 145 -3.21 22.86 -12.98
N GLN A 146 -4.04 22.34 -12.08
CA GLN A 146 -4.82 23.14 -11.13
C GLN A 146 -3.99 23.80 -10.02
N ALA A 147 -2.77 23.32 -9.76
CA ALA A 147 -1.89 23.91 -8.77
C ALA A 147 -1.15 25.13 -9.33
N ILE A 148 -0.76 25.08 -10.60
CA ILE A 148 0.14 26.08 -11.21
C ILE A 148 -0.62 27.26 -11.85
N ILE A 149 -1.89 27.07 -12.23
CA ILE A 149 -2.78 28.12 -12.72
C ILE A 149 -3.40 28.87 -11.54
#